data_AF-A0A7S7W6G2-F1
#
_entry.id   AF-A0A7S7W6G2-F1
#
_cell.length_a   1.000
_cell.length_b   1.000
_cell.length_c   1.000
_cell.angle_alpha   90.00
_cell.angle_beta   90.00
_cell.angle_gamma   90.00
#
_symmetry.space_group_name_H-M   'P 1'
#
loop_
_entity.id
_entity.type
_entity.pdbx_description
1 polymer ?
#
loop_
_entity_poly.entity_id
_entity_poly.type
_entity_poly.pdbx_seq_one_letter_code
_entity_poly.pdbx_strand_id
1 'polypeptide(L)' 'MRLLVLELIFSLLDVRGHIPRFDDFRPAPVAPAPAGTARALAAVIAVLAVLSLAIWAAVWLATHLF' A
#
# COMPACT_ATOMS: atom_id res chain seq x y z
N MET A 1 20.51 6.78 5.89
CA MET A 1 19.73 6.61 4.64
C MET A 1 18.77 5.42 4.69
N ARG A 2 18.19 5.06 5.86
CA ARG A 2 17.44 3.80 6.01
C ARG A 2 15.91 3.96 6.01
N LEU A 3 15.43 5.19 5.80
CA LEU A 3 14.01 5.54 5.86
C LEU A 3 13.51 6.28 4.61
N LEU A 4 14.37 6.47 3.59
CA LEU A 4 14.01 7.21 2.37
C LEU A 4 12.85 6.55 1.62
N VAL A 5 12.82 5.21 1.59
CA VAL A 5 11.75 4.44 0.97
C VAL A 5 10.43 4.60 1.74
N LEU A 6 10.48 4.54 3.08
CA LEU A 6 9.31 4.75 3.93
C LEU A 6 8.77 6.18 3.81
N GLU A 7 9.65 7.17 3.82
CA GLU A 7 9.31 8.58 3.66
C GLU A 7 8.69 8.85 2.27
N LEU A 8 9.25 8.25 1.21
CA LEU A 8 8.71 8.30 -0.15
C LEU A 8 7.32 7.66 -0.22
N ILE A 9 7.13 6.51 0.43
CA ILE A 9 5.84 5.81 0.49
C ILE A 9 4.79 6.69 1.19
N PHE A 10 5.11 7.28 2.35
CA PHE A 10 4.19 8.16 3.07
C PHE A 10 3.88 9.46 2.31
N SER A 11 4.86 10.00 1.57
CA SER A 11 4.67 11.16 0.70
C SER A 11 3.78 10.85 -0.51
N LEU A 12 3.94 9.68 -1.14
CA LEU A 12 3.14 9.26 -2.29
C LEU A 12 1.69 8.92 -1.90
N LEU A 13 1.50 8.38 -0.71
CA LEU A 13 0.19 8.06 -0.14
C LEU A 13 -0.52 9.29 0.44
N ASP A 14 0.08 10.48 0.34
CA ASP A 14 -0.42 11.74 0.90
C ASP A 14 -0.77 11.66 2.40
N VAL A 15 -0.16 10.71 3.12
CA VAL A 15 -0.49 10.38 4.53
C VAL A 15 -0.13 11.50 5.49
N ARG A 16 0.86 12.35 5.13
CA ARG A 16 1.25 13.52 5.94
C ARG A 16 0.30 14.72 5.77
N GLY A 17 -0.73 14.59 4.94
CA GLY A 17 -1.83 15.53 4.87
C GLY A 17 -1.51 16.78 4.07
N HIS A 18 -2.28 16.98 3.00
CA HIS A 18 -2.55 18.30 2.48
C HIS A 18 -3.08 19.18 3.64
N ILE A 19 -2.27 20.11 4.15
CA ILE A 19 -2.74 21.11 5.11
C ILE A 19 -3.73 22.00 4.34
N PRO A 20 -5.04 21.91 4.59
CA PRO A 20 -6.00 22.70 3.85
C PRO A 20 -5.75 24.18 4.14
N ARG A 21 -5.70 25.01 3.10
CA ARG A 21 -5.70 26.46 3.30
C ARG A 21 -7.07 26.90 3.79
N PHE A 22 -7.13 28.07 4.42
CA PHE A 22 -8.36 28.56 5.06
C PHE A 22 -9.54 28.68 4.07
N ASP A 23 -9.28 28.82 2.77
CA ASP A 23 -10.28 28.87 1.71
C ASP A 23 -10.86 27.47 1.33
N ASP A 24 -10.17 26.38 1.69
CA ASP A 24 -10.59 25.00 1.44
C ASP A 24 -11.65 24.51 2.44
N PHE A 25 -11.94 25.27 3.50
CA PHE A 25 -13.01 24.99 4.48
C PHE A 25 -14.42 25.32 3.97
N ARG A 26 -14.57 25.80 2.73
CA ARG A 26 -15.91 25.86 2.12
C ARG A 26 -16.45 24.43 2.13
N PRO A 27 -17.71 24.18 2.57
CA PRO A 27 -18.29 22.84 2.53
C PRO A 27 -18.49 22.41 1.08
N ALA A 28 -17.41 21.94 0.46
CA ALA A 28 -17.44 21.19 -0.77
C ALA A 28 -17.95 19.80 -0.41
N PRO A 29 -18.83 19.20 -1.21
CA PRO A 29 -19.16 17.79 -1.05
C PRO A 29 -17.85 17.00 -1.08
N VAL A 30 -17.46 16.42 0.05
CA VAL A 30 -16.33 15.50 0.10
C VAL A 30 -16.71 14.34 -0.80
N ALA A 31 -16.10 14.26 -1.98
CA ALA A 31 -16.22 13.08 -2.80
C ALA A 31 -15.76 11.91 -1.93
N PRO A 32 -16.59 10.86 -1.76
CA PRO A 32 -16.18 9.72 -0.94
C PRO A 32 -14.85 9.21 -1.49
N ALA A 33 -13.84 9.13 -0.61
CA ALA A 33 -12.55 8.57 -0.99
C ALA A 33 -12.80 7.19 -1.64
N PRO A 34 -12.08 6.83 -2.72
CA PRO A 34 -12.33 5.60 -3.47
C PRO A 34 -11.94 4.37 -2.62
N ALA A 35 -12.81 4.02 -1.66
CA ALA A 35 -12.61 2.95 -0.70
C ALA A 35 -12.51 1.58 -1.39
N GLY A 36 -13.13 1.43 -2.57
CA GLY A 36 -13.04 0.23 -3.39
C GLY A 36 -11.65 0.00 -3.98
N THR A 37 -10.98 1.06 -4.45
CA THR A 37 -9.67 0.95 -5.12
C THR A 37 -8.58 0.58 -4.15
N ALA A 38 -8.55 1.22 -2.97
CA ALA A 38 -7.58 0.89 -1.92
C ALA A 38 -7.74 -0.55 -1.42
N ARG A 39 -8.99 -1.01 -1.24
CA ARG A 39 -9.28 -2.37 -0.81
C ARG A 39 -8.91 -3.42 -1.87
N ALA A 40 -9.20 -3.14 -3.15
CA ALA A 40 -8.82 -4.00 -4.25
C ALA A 40 -7.29 -4.11 -4.37
N LEU A 41 -6.57 -2.98 -4.27
CA LEU A 41 -5.11 -2.97 -4.28
C LEU A 41 -4.52 -3.77 -3.11
N ALA A 42 -5.06 -3.58 -1.89
CA ALA A 42 -4.64 -4.35 -0.72
C ALA A 42 -4.85 -5.86 -0.91
N ALA A 43 -5.98 -6.27 -1.52
CA ALA A 43 -6.25 -7.67 -1.83
C ALA A 43 -5.25 -8.24 -2.85
N VAL A 44 -4.94 -7.49 -3.91
CA VAL A 44 -3.94 -7.91 -4.92
C VAL A 44 -2.56 -8.08 -4.28
N ILE A 45 -2.13 -7.14 -3.44
CA ILE A 45 -0.85 -7.21 -2.72
C ILE A 45 -0.82 -8.46 -1.81
N ALA A 46 -1.91 -8.71 -1.08
CA ALA A 46 -2.00 -9.87 -0.20
C ALA A 46 -1.88 -11.19 -0.98
N VAL A 47 -2.58 -11.31 -2.11
CA VAL A 47 -2.51 -12.50 -2.98
C VAL A 47 -1.09 -12.72 -3.50
N LEU A 48 -0.43 -11.67 -3.99
CA LEU A 48 0.94 -11.75 -4.49
C LEU A 48 1.94 -12.14 -3.40
N ALA A 49 1.78 -11.60 -2.19
CA ALA A 49 2.64 -11.94 -1.06
C ALA A 49 2.50 -13.42 -0.67
N VAL A 50 1.27 -13.93 -0.59
CA VAL A 50 1.00 -15.34 -0.29
C VAL A 50 1.58 -16.25 -1.38
N LEU A 51 1.37 -15.92 -2.65
CA LEU A 51 1.89 -16.71 -3.77
C LEU A 51 3.42 -16.74 -3.77
N SER A 52 4.05 -15.59 -3.56
CA SER A 52 5.51 -15.48 -3.48
C SER A 52 6.07 -16.33 -2.34
N LEU A 53 5.43 -16.29 -1.16
CA LEU A 53 5.84 -17.09 -0.01
C LEU A 53 5.66 -18.59 -0.26
N ALA A 54 4.57 -19.00 -0.91
CA ALA A 54 4.32 -20.39 -1.27
C ALA A 54 5.37 -20.92 -2.26
N ILE A 55 5.72 -20.12 -3.27
CA ILE A 55 6.77 -20.48 -4.24
C ILE A 55 8.13 -20.59 -3.54
N TRP A 56 8.48 -19.62 -2.69
CA TRP A 56 9.71 -19.65 -1.91
C TRP A 56 9.78 -20.92 -1.04
N ALA A 57 8.70 -21.26 -0.35
CA ALA A 57 8.64 -22.45 0.49
C ALA A 57 8.76 -23.74 -0.33
N ALA A 58 8.14 -23.80 -1.52
CA ALA A 58 8.26 -24.95 -2.41
C ALA A 58 9.69 -25.13 -2.93
N VAL A 59 10.36 -24.04 -3.34
CA VAL A 59 11.76 -24.07 -3.79
C VAL A 59 12.67 -24.49 -2.63
N TRP A 60 12.49 -23.89 -1.46
CA TRP A 60 13.24 -24.24 -0.26
C TRP A 60 13.09 -25.71 0.09
N LEU A 61 11.86 -26.24 0.04
CA LEU A 61 11.60 -27.64 0.31
C LEU A 61 12.28 -28.55 -0.72
N ALA A 62 12.19 -28.21 -2.01
CA ALA A 62 12.85 -28.96 -3.07
C ALA A 62 14.37 -29.04 -2.86
N THR A 63 15.03 -27.93 -2.47
CA THR A 63 16.49 -27.93 -2.24
C THR A 63 16.92 -28.65 -0.95
N HIS A 64 15.99 -28.97 -0.04
CA HIS A 64 16.29 -29.74 1.17
C HIS A 64 15.95 -31.22 1.03
N LEU A 65 15.04 -31.57 0.13
CA LEU A 65 14.62 -32.95 -0.11
C LEU A 65 15.40 -33.65 -1.23
N PHE A 66 15.98 -32.90 -2.17
CA PHE A 66 16.79 -33.38 -3.27
C PHE A 66 18.22 -32.85 -3.16
#